data_AF-A0A7C6W2X8-F1
#
_entry.id   AF-A0A7C6W2X8-F1
#
_cell.length_a   1.000
_cell.length_b   1.000
_cell.length_c   1.000
_cell.angle_alpha   90.00
_cell.angle_beta   90.00
_cell.angle_gamma   90.00
#
_symmetry.space_group_name_H-M   'P 1'
#
loop_
_entity.id
_entity.type
_entity.pdbx_description
1 polymer ?
#
loop_
_entity_poly.entity_id
_entity_poly.type
_entity_poly.pdbx_seq_one_letter_code
_entity_poly.pdbx_strand_id
1 'polypeptide(L)' 'MLEHTETILEQALLLSPKDRATLVEKLLASLDQPDLAIDCLWAKEAEDRISAYEAGELKAISAEEVFKKYKKK' A
#
# COMPACT_ATOMS: atom_id res chain seq x y z
N MET A 1 -27.03 10.38 -1.56
CA MET A 1 -25.66 9.88 -1.31
C MET A 1 -24.73 10.29 -2.45
N LEU A 2 -25.00 9.90 -3.72
CA LEU A 2 -24.18 10.29 -4.88
C LEU A 2 -24.13 11.81 -5.16
N GLU A 3 -25.26 12.52 -5.03
CA GLU A 3 -25.31 13.98 -5.27
C GLU A 3 -24.34 14.79 -4.39
N HIS A 4 -24.06 14.32 -3.17
CA HIS A 4 -23.16 15.03 -2.26
C HIS A 4 -21.70 14.84 -2.68
N THR A 5 -21.34 13.66 -3.21
CA THR A 5 -19.99 13.39 -3.72
C THR A 5 -19.70 14.20 -4.97
N GLU A 6 -20.67 14.33 -5.88
CA GLU A 6 -20.55 15.18 -7.08
C GLU A 6 -20.38 16.66 -6.71
N THR A 7 -21.19 17.16 -5.78
CA THR A 7 -21.06 18.54 -5.27
C THR A 7 -19.68 18.81 -4.66
N ILE A 8 -19.14 17.88 -3.86
CA ILE A 8 -17.81 18.00 -3.25
C ILE A 8 -16.72 17.99 -4.34
N LEU A 9 -16.87 17.16 -5.37
CA LEU A 9 -15.93 17.10 -6.48
C LEU A 9 -15.91 18.42 -7.26
N GLU A 10 -17.08 18.97 -7.59
CA GLU A 10 -17.20 20.26 -8.27
C GLU A 10 -16.51 21.38 -7.47
N GLN A 11 -16.75 21.44 -6.15
CA GLN A 11 -16.10 22.41 -5.27
C GLN A 11 -14.58 22.22 -5.20
N ALA A 12 -14.10 20.98 -5.12
CA ALA A 12 -12.68 20.66 -5.10
C ALA A 12 -11.98 21.04 -6.41
N LEU A 13 -12.67 20.94 -7.55
CA LEU A 13 -12.13 21.32 -8.86
C LEU A 13 -11.99 22.84 -9.04
N LEU A 14 -12.75 23.65 -8.30
CA LEU A 14 -12.63 25.12 -8.28
C LEU A 14 -11.41 25.63 -7.49
N LEU A 15 -10.77 24.76 -6.69
CA LEU A 15 -9.59 25.12 -5.91
C LEU A 15 -8.37 25.39 -6.80
N SER A 16 -7.42 26.18 -6.28
CA SER A 16 -6.11 26.33 -6.90
C SER A 16 -5.40 24.96 -6.99
N PRO A 17 -4.48 24.75 -7.95
CA PRO A 17 -3.75 23.48 -8.07
C PRO A 17 -3.07 23.05 -6.75
N LYS A 18 -2.57 24.01 -5.97
CA LYS A 18 -1.91 23.76 -4.69
C LYS A 18 -2.90 23.29 -3.61
N ASP A 19 -4.03 23.97 -3.48
CA ASP A 19 -5.03 23.62 -2.46
C ASP A 19 -5.71 22.29 -2.80
N ARG A 20 -5.93 22.03 -4.10
CA ARG A 20 -6.44 20.74 -4.56
C ARG A 20 -5.46 19.59 -4.27
N ALA A 21 -4.17 19.78 -4.49
CA ALA A 21 -3.16 18.78 -4.12
C ALA A 21 -3.16 18.50 -2.61
N THR A 22 -3.23 19.56 -1.80
CA THR A 22 -3.32 19.45 -0.33
C THR A 22 -4.58 18.69 0.11
N LEU A 23 -5.73 18.94 -0.55
CA LEU A 23 -6.97 18.21 -0.27
C LEU A 23 -6.85 16.72 -0.62
N VAL A 24 -6.29 16.40 -1.79
CA VAL A 24 -6.06 15.01 -2.22
C VAL A 24 -5.17 14.27 -1.24
N GLU A 25 -4.08 14.87 -0.77
CA GLU A 25 -3.19 14.26 0.23
C GLU A 25 -3.94 13.91 1.52
N LYS A 26 -4.78 14.81 2.03
CA LYS A 26 -5.58 14.57 3.24
C LYS A 26 -6.60 13.45 3.05
N LEU A 27 -7.26 13.41 1.88
CA LEU A 27 -8.20 12.35 1.54
C LEU A 27 -7.48 11.00 1.44
N LEU A 28 -6.33 10.93 0.77
CA LEU A 28 -5.52 9.72 0.69
C LEU A 28 -5.08 9.25 2.08
N ALA A 29 -4.58 10.15 2.92
CA ALA A 29 -4.20 9.83 4.29
C ALA A 29 -5.37 9.29 5.13
N SER A 30 -6.60 9.74 4.86
CA SER A 30 -7.79 9.22 5.55
C SER A 30 -8.17 7.79 5.13
N LEU A 31 -7.72 7.35 3.96
CA LEU A 31 -7.92 5.98 3.47
C LEU A 31 -6.79 5.04 3.90
N ASP A 32 -5.59 5.57 4.10
CA ASP A 32 -4.39 4.84 4.52
C ASP A 32 -4.31 4.71 6.05
N GLN A 33 -5.42 4.30 6.69
CA GLN A 33 -5.45 4.09 8.14
C GLN A 33 -4.97 2.67 8.46
N PRO A 34 -4.03 2.52 9.40
CA PRO A 34 -3.53 1.20 9.78
C PRO A 34 -4.64 0.36 10.40
N ASP A 35 -4.78 -0.86 9.92
CA ASP A 35 -5.66 -1.86 10.51
C ASP A 35 -4.81 -2.84 11.32
N LEU A 36 -4.85 -2.69 12.64
CA LEU A 36 -4.07 -3.51 13.56
C LEU A 36 -4.35 -5.01 13.40
N ALA A 37 -5.57 -5.40 13.00
CA ALA A 37 -5.88 -6.81 12.77
C ALA A 37 -5.15 -7.33 11.53
N ILE A 38 -5.09 -6.54 10.46
CA ILE A 38 -4.31 -6.86 9.26
C ILE A 38 -2.82 -6.88 9.59
N ASP A 39 -2.30 -5.90 10.31
CA ASP A 39 -0.89 -5.84 10.71
C ASP A 39 -0.46 -7.08 11.51
N CYS A 40 -1.30 -7.53 12.45
CA CYS A 40 -1.06 -8.76 13.19
C CYS A 40 -1.04 -10.01 12.29
N LEU A 41 -1.92 -10.08 11.29
CA LEU A 41 -1.93 -11.20 10.34
C LEU A 41 -0.67 -11.20 9.46
N TRP A 42 -0.22 -10.03 9.00
CA TRP A 42 1.03 -9.90 8.24
C TRP A 42 2.26 -10.27 9.07
N ALA A 43 2.33 -9.82 10.33
CA ALA A 43 3.41 -10.19 11.23
C ALA A 43 3.46 -11.70 11.44
N LYS A 44 2.31 -12.34 11.68
CA LYS A 44 2.23 -13.79 11.82
C LYS A 44 2.68 -14.53 10.55
N GLU A 45 2.19 -14.14 9.38
CA GLU A 45 2.59 -14.75 8.11
C GLU A 45 4.10 -14.60 7.87
N ALA A 46 4.70 -13.45 8.19
CA ALA A 46 6.14 -13.25 8.03
C ALA A 46 6.95 -14.24 8.88
N GLU A 47 6.60 -14.39 10.16
CA GLU A 47 7.25 -15.33 11.08
C GLU A 47 7.04 -16.80 10.66
N ASP A 48 5.82 -17.16 10.25
CA ASP A 48 5.48 -18.50 9.79
C ASP A 48 6.31 -18.86 8.53
N ARG A 49 6.50 -17.92 7.60
CA ARG A 49 7.34 -18.13 6.40
C ARG A 49 8.82 -18.28 6.71
N ILE A 50 9.35 -17.51 7.67
CA ILE A 50 10.75 -17.65 8.11
C ILE A 50 10.95 -19.04 8.70
N SER A 51 10.06 -19.44 9.60
CA SER A 51 10.10 -20.75 10.26
C SER A 51 10.05 -21.90 9.25
N ALA A 52 9.15 -21.85 8.26
CA ALA A 52 9.05 -22.86 7.21
C ALA A 52 10.29 -22.91 6.31
N TYR A 53 10.91 -21.75 6.03
CA TYR A 53 12.17 -21.70 5.29
C TYR A 53 13.33 -22.34 6.08
N GLU A 54 13.47 -22.01 7.36
CA GLU A 54 14.49 -22.58 8.24
C GLU A 54 14.31 -24.10 8.43
N ALA A 55 13.06 -24.58 8.47
CA ALA A 55 12.73 -26.00 8.50
C ALA A 55 12.93 -26.73 7.16
N GLY A 56 13.22 -26.01 6.07
CA GLY A 56 13.37 -26.58 4.72
C GLY A 56 12.04 -26.93 4.03
N GLU A 57 10.92 -26.50 4.59
CA GLU A 57 9.57 -26.72 4.07
C GLU A 57 9.18 -25.68 2.99
N LEU A 58 9.89 -24.55 2.96
CA LEU A 58 9.70 -23.49 1.97
C LEU A 58 10.92 -23.37 1.04
N LYS A 59 10.68 -23.40 -0.27
CA LYS A 59 11.74 -23.12 -1.27
C LYS A 59 12.00 -21.63 -1.38
N ALA A 60 13.26 -21.23 -1.42
CA ALA A 60 13.69 -19.88 -1.73
C ALA A 60 14.46 -19.81 -3.05
N ILE A 61 14.54 -18.61 -3.61
CA ILE A 61 15.43 -18.27 -4.72
C ILE A 61 16.51 -17.32 -4.22
N SER A 62 17.67 -17.29 -4.89
CA SER A 62 18.75 -16.40 -4.49
C SER A 62 18.37 -14.93 -4.73
N ALA A 63 18.97 -14.03 -3.95
CA ALA A 63 18.82 -12.59 -4.19
C ALA A 63 19.24 -12.20 -5.61
N GLU A 64 20.30 -12.83 -6.14
CA GLU A 64 20.74 -12.60 -7.52
C GLU A 64 19.64 -12.91 -8.55
N GLU A 65 18.91 -14.00 -8.36
CA GLU A 65 17.80 -14.39 -9.23
C GLU A 65 16.65 -13.38 -9.17
N VAL A 66 16.29 -12.91 -7.97
CA VAL A 66 15.27 -11.86 -7.77
C VAL A 66 15.65 -10.57 -8.54
N PHE A 67 16.90 -10.14 -8.41
CA PHE A 67 17.37 -8.87 -9.00
C PHE A 67 17.69 -8.96 -10.48
N LYS A 68 17.80 -10.17 -11.06
CA LYS A 68 18.13 -10.39 -12.47
C LYS A 68 17.22 -9.62 -13.43
N LYS A 69 15.92 -9.50 -13.12
CA LYS A 69 14.94 -8.77 -13.94
C LYS A 69 15.05 -7.24 -13.88
N TYR A 70 15.77 -6.71 -12.88
CA TYR A 70 15.96 -5.27 -12.68
C TYR A 70 17.35 -4.77 -13.09
N LYS A 71 18.29 -5.68 -13.36
CA LYS A 71 19.56 -5.34 -14.00
C LYS A 71 19.26 -4.93 -15.45
N LYS A 72 19.17 -3.62 -15.71
CA LYS A 72 19.19 -3.06 -17.07
C LYS A 72 20.48 -3.51 -17.78
N LYS A 73 20.37 -3.81 -19.07
CA LYS A 73 21.54 -3.90 -19.97
C LYS A 73 22.24 -2.55 -20.06
#